data_AF-D3V7U3-F1
#
_entry.id   AF-D3V7U3-F1
#
_cell.length_a   1.000
_cell.length_b   1.000
_cell.length_c   1.000
_cell.angle_alpha   90.00
_cell.angle_beta   90.00
_cell.angle_gamma   90.00
#
_symmetry.space_group_name_H-M   'P 1'
#
loop_
_entity.id
_entity.type
_entity.pdbx_description
1 polymer ?
#
loop_
_entity_poly.entity_id
_entity_poly.type
_entity_poly.pdbx_seq_one_letter_code
_entity_poly.pdbx_strand_id
1 'polypeptide(L)'
;MKKFIHKTWDKDYARRLMALLMLHEGKTVSALSRALHCSRFSVNRWINWFTLYGLEGLKSLPSGRPAIWNLAPLFLVCCRSYYSTPRSILAACVHVGVLS
;
A
#
# COMPACT_ATOMS: atom_id res chain seq x y z
N MET A 1 -11.49 16.28 -18.30
CA MET A 1 -11.35 15.72 -16.93
C MET A 1 -12.67 15.61 -16.14
N LYS A 2 -13.62 16.56 -16.22
CA LYS A 2 -14.89 16.52 -15.43
C LYS A 2 -15.68 15.20 -15.52
N LYS A 3 -15.78 14.58 -16.70
CA LYS A 3 -16.50 13.29 -16.88
C LYS A 3 -15.86 12.11 -16.14
N PHE A 4 -14.55 12.14 -15.89
CA PHE A 4 -13.83 11.05 -15.22
C PHE A 4 -13.99 11.09 -13.70
N ILE A 5 -14.06 12.29 -13.11
CA ILE A 5 -14.20 12.49 -11.65
C ILE A 5 -15.49 11.84 -11.13
N HIS A 6 -16.59 11.94 -11.88
CA HIS A 6 -17.88 11.38 -11.45
C HIS A 6 -17.97 9.85 -11.58
N LYS A 7 -17.06 9.20 -12.32
CA LYS A 7 -17.08 7.75 -12.52
C LYS A 7 -16.27 6.98 -11.48
N THR A 8 -15.39 7.65 -10.73
CA THR A 8 -14.47 6.96 -9.81
C THR A 8 -15.12 6.69 -8.47
N TRP A 9 -15.06 5.44 -8.00
CA TRP A 9 -15.57 5.04 -6.69
C TRP A 9 -14.68 5.49 -5.51
N ASP A 10 -13.38 5.66 -5.76
CA ASP A 10 -12.43 6.20 -4.79
C ASP A 10 -12.64 7.72 -4.60
N LYS A 11 -13.21 8.08 -3.45
CA LYS A 11 -13.51 9.46 -3.06
C LYS A 11 -12.25 10.31 -2.88
N ASP A 12 -11.15 9.72 -2.42
CA ASP A 12 -9.89 10.43 -2.24
C ASP A 12 -9.23 10.71 -3.58
N TYR A 13 -9.28 9.75 -4.51
CA TYR A 13 -8.85 9.95 -5.89
C TYR A 13 -9.62 11.07 -6.57
N ALA A 14 -10.96 11.06 -6.46
CA ALA A 14 -11.82 12.11 -7.00
C ALA A 14 -11.45 13.49 -6.43
N ARG A 15 -11.21 13.59 -5.12
CA ARG A 15 -10.82 14.84 -4.45
C ARG A 15 -9.49 15.37 -4.97
N ARG A 16 -8.48 14.50 -5.12
CA ARG A 16 -7.17 14.88 -5.66
C ARG A 16 -7.25 15.34 -7.11
N LEU A 17 -8.04 14.65 -7.94
CA LEU A 17 -8.26 15.00 -9.34
C LEU A 17 -8.99 16.34 -9.49
N MET A 18 -9.96 16.60 -8.61
CA MET A 18 -10.64 17.90 -8.54
C MET A 18 -9.67 19.02 -8.13
N ALA A 19 -8.71 18.76 -7.23
CA ALA A 19 -7.68 19.73 -6.86
C ALA A 19 -6.82 20.13 -8.07
N LEU A 20 -6.36 19.14 -8.85
CA LEU A 20 -5.58 19.38 -10.06
C LEU A 20 -6.38 20.11 -11.15
N LEU A 21 -7.65 19.77 -11.31
CA LEU A 21 -8.54 20.48 -12.25
C LEU A 21 -8.66 21.96 -11.88
N MET A 22 -8.86 22.27 -10.61
CA MET A 22 -8.96 23.64 -10.14
C MET A 22 -7.63 24.41 -10.26
N LEU A 23 -6.47 23.76 -10.08
CA LEU A 23 -5.17 24.37 -10.37
C LEU A 23 -5.04 24.71 -11.87
N HIS A 24 -5.45 23.79 -12.74
CA HIS A 24 -5.45 24.00 -14.18
C HIS A 24 -6.41 25.13 -14.61
N GLU A 25 -7.52 25.32 -13.89
CA GLU A 25 -8.43 26.47 -14.06
C GLU A 25 -7.83 27.80 -13.51
N GLY A 26 -6.60 27.79 -13.00
CA GLY A 26 -5.89 28.98 -12.51
C GLY A 26 -6.16 29.33 -11.03
N LYS A 27 -6.84 28.46 -10.27
CA LYS A 27 -7.08 28.71 -8.85
C LYS A 27 -5.80 28.52 -8.04
N THR A 28 -5.63 29.33 -7.00
CA THR A 28 -4.47 29.24 -6.10
C THR A 28 -4.58 28.07 -5.12
N VAL A 29 -3.44 27.59 -4.61
CA VAL A 29 -3.38 26.57 -3.53
C VAL A 29 -4.14 27.02 -2.27
N SER A 30 -4.15 28.33 -1.98
CA SER A 30 -4.94 28.90 -0.88
C SER A 30 -6.45 28.69 -1.08
N ALA A 31 -6.94 28.95 -2.30
CA ALA A 31 -8.35 28.80 -2.63
C ALA A 31 -8.78 27.32 -2.59
N LEU A 32 -7.91 26.44 -3.08
CA LEU A 32 -8.09 24.99 -3.03
C LEU A 32 -8.19 24.43 -1.62
N SER A 33 -7.27 24.85 -0.75
CA SER A 33 -7.25 24.44 0.65
C SER A 33 -8.58 24.76 1.34
N ARG A 34 -9.14 25.95 1.07
CA ARG A 34 -10.47 26.35 1.56
C ARG A 34 -11.61 25.56 0.91
N ALA A 35 -11.59 25.38 -0.41
CA ALA A 35 -12.65 24.70 -1.15
C ALA A 35 -12.75 23.20 -0.86
N LEU A 36 -11.61 22.53 -0.64
CA LEU A 36 -11.52 21.09 -0.40
C LEU A 36 -11.36 20.73 1.08
N HIS A 37 -11.35 21.73 1.97
CA HIS A 37 -11.12 21.57 3.42
C HIS A 37 -9.89 20.70 3.72
N CYS A 38 -8.77 21.00 3.06
CA CYS A 38 -7.52 20.26 3.22
C CYS A 38 -6.35 21.20 3.47
N SER A 39 -5.27 20.69 4.08
CA SER A 39 -4.08 21.50 4.31
C SER A 39 -3.36 21.87 3.00
N ARG A 40 -2.69 23.02 2.97
CA ARG A 40 -1.83 23.42 1.82
C ARG A 40 -0.76 22.37 1.53
N PHE A 41 -0.25 21.72 2.58
CA PHE A 41 0.75 20.67 2.48
C PHE A 41 0.20 19.41 1.78
N SER A 42 -1.05 19.04 2.05
CA SER A 42 -1.73 17.95 1.33
C SER A 42 -1.81 18.25 -0.17
N VAL A 43 -2.16 19.48 -0.54
CA VAL A 43 -2.22 19.90 -1.95
C VAL A 43 -0.84 19.80 -2.60
N ASN A 44 0.20 20.35 -1.96
CA ASN A 44 1.57 20.29 -2.49
C ASN A 44 2.06 18.84 -2.65
N ARG A 45 1.71 17.95 -1.72
CA ARG A 45 2.01 16.53 -1.83
C ARG A 45 1.34 15.90 -3.05
N TRP A 46 0.07 16.22 -3.31
CA TRP A 46 -0.64 15.70 -4.49
C TRP A 46 -0.06 16.22 -5.80
N ILE A 47 0.33 17.50 -5.86
CA ILE A 47 1.04 18.08 -7.01
C ILE A 47 2.34 17.31 -7.23
N ASN A 48 3.14 17.10 -6.18
CA ASN A 48 4.40 16.37 -6.29
C ASN A 48 4.19 14.94 -6.81
N TRP A 49 3.20 14.21 -6.27
CA TRP A 49 2.86 12.86 -6.77
C TRP A 49 2.45 12.86 -8.24
N PHE A 50 1.65 13.84 -8.65
CA PHE A 50 1.26 13.98 -10.05
C PHE A 50 2.46 14.28 -10.96
N THR A 51 3.38 15.15 -10.53
CA THR A 51 4.60 15.46 -11.29
C THR A 51 5.52 14.24 -11.43
N LEU A 52 5.64 13.43 -10.38
CA LEU A 52 6.54 12.27 -10.37
C LEU A 52 5.95 11.03 -11.09
N TYR A 53 4.65 10.79 -10.93
CA TYR A 53 4.03 9.51 -11.31
C TYR A 53 2.76 9.67 -12.16
N GLY A 54 2.42 10.90 -12.56
CA GLY A 54 1.21 11.19 -13.33
C GLY A 54 -0.08 10.84 -12.58
N LEU A 55 -1.08 10.39 -13.34
CA LEU A 55 -2.40 10.02 -12.78
C LEU A 55 -2.36 8.76 -11.90
N GLU A 56 -1.38 7.88 -12.10
CA GLU A 56 -1.25 6.65 -11.32
C GLU A 56 -0.82 6.95 -9.88
N GLY A 57 0.06 7.93 -9.67
CA GLY A 57 0.49 8.35 -8.32
C GLY A 57 -0.61 8.99 -7.47
N LEU A 58 -1.76 9.32 -8.07
CA LEU A 58 -2.89 9.87 -7.35
C LEU A 58 -3.83 8.80 -6.80
N LYS A 59 -3.76 7.55 -7.31
CA LYS A 59 -4.63 6.46 -6.86
C LYS A 59 -4.31 6.10 -5.41
N SER A 60 -5.34 5.78 -4.63
CA SER A 60 -5.12 5.34 -3.25
C SER A 60 -4.55 3.93 -3.27
N LEU A 61 -3.54 3.71 -2.44
CA LEU A 61 -3.07 2.36 -2.14
C LEU A 61 -4.15 1.63 -1.33
N PRO A 62 -4.24 0.29 -1.45
CA PRO A 62 -5.15 -0.50 -0.63
C PRO A 62 -4.88 -0.21 0.85
N SER A 63 -5.94 0.00 1.62
CA SER A 63 -5.83 0.33 3.03
C SER A 63 -5.36 -0.88 3.84
N GLY A 64 -4.26 -0.73 4.59
CA GLY A 64 -3.88 -1.61 5.69
C GLY A 64 -2.56 -2.36 5.55
N ARG A 65 -2.09 -2.92 6.68
CA ARG A 65 -1.21 -4.10 6.65
C ARG A 65 -2.04 -5.28 6.14
N PRO A 66 -1.43 -6.24 5.41
CA PRO A 66 -2.11 -7.51 5.17
C PRO A 66 -2.56 -8.09 6.52
N ALA A 67 -3.80 -8.57 6.59
CA ALA A 67 -4.37 -9.18 7.80
C ALA A 67 -3.61 -10.45 8.24
N ILE A 68 -2.74 -10.96 7.36
CA ILE A 68 -1.96 -12.16 7.55
C ILE A 68 -0.50 -11.73 7.78
N TRP A 69 0.04 -12.13 8.93
CA TRP A 69 1.47 -12.05 9.17
C TRP A 69 2.18 -13.01 8.22
N ASN A 70 3.08 -12.47 7.39
CA ASN A 70 3.97 -13.32 6.61
C ASN A 70 5.00 -13.94 7.56
N LEU A 71 4.72 -15.16 8.04
CA LEU A 71 5.60 -15.91 8.94
C LEU A 71 6.73 -16.64 8.21
N ALA A 72 6.80 -16.58 6.87
CA ALA A 72 7.85 -17.23 6.10
C ALA A 72 9.28 -16.83 6.53
N PRO A 73 9.58 -15.56 6.88
CA PRO A 73 10.88 -15.16 7.41
C PRO A 73 11.17 -15.76 8.79
N LEU A 74 10.14 -16.00 9.61
CA LEU A 74 10.28 -16.60 10.95
C LEU A 74 10.48 -18.11 10.87
N PHE A 75 9.86 -18.78 9.90
CA PHE A 75 10.02 -20.22 9.68
C PHE A 75 11.47 -20.60 9.40
N LEU A 76 12.19 -19.81 8.58
CA LEU A 76 13.62 -20.01 8.31
C LEU A 76 14.49 -19.88 9.57
N VAL A 77 14.11 -19.02 10.52
CA VAL A 77 14.84 -18.85 11.79
C VAL A 77 14.55 -20.00 12.76
N CYS A 78 13.28 -20.42 12.89
CA CYS A 78 12.90 -21.56 13.73
C CYS A 78 13.50 -22.88 13.21
N CYS A 79 13.47 -23.15 11.91
CA CYS A 79 14.07 -24.35 11.34
C CYS A 79 15.59 -24.40 11.54
N ARG A 80 16.30 -23.26 11.46
CA ARG A 80 17.76 -23.23 11.68
C ARG A 80 18.15 -23.63 13.11
N SER A 81 17.28 -23.37 14.09
CA SER A 81 17.46 -23.82 15.46
C SER A 81 17.07 -25.29 15.66
N TYR A 82 16.11 -25.80 14.87
CA TYR A 82 15.64 -27.20 14.95
C TYR A 82 16.58 -28.20 14.24
N TYR A 83 17.27 -27.78 13.18
CA TYR A 83 18.25 -28.63 12.46
C TYR A 83 19.65 -28.64 13.09
N SER A 84 19.86 -27.92 14.20
CA SER A 84 21.17 -27.85 14.86
C SER A 84 21.36 -28.81 16.04
N THR A 85 20.41 -29.71 16.31
CA THR A 85 20.61 -30.84 17.23
C THR A 85 20.94 -32.12 16.45
N PRO A 86 22.20 -32.58 16.45
CA PRO A 86 22.57 -33.82 15.79
C PRO A 86 22.22 -35.04 16.67
N ARG A 87 21.75 -36.11 16.01
CA ARG A 87 21.78 -37.52 16.43
C ARG A 87 20.76 -38.08 17.45
N SER A 88 19.46 -37.87 17.27
CA SER A 88 18.49 -38.83 17.84
C SER A 88 17.19 -39.04 17.04
N ILE A 89 16.87 -38.20 16.05
CA ILE A 89 15.57 -38.28 15.36
C ILE A 89 15.53 -39.33 14.23
N LEU A 90 16.68 -39.81 13.73
CA LEU A 90 16.67 -40.94 12.80
C LEU A 90 16.07 -42.21 13.43
N ALA A 91 16.09 -42.33 14.77
CA ALA A 91 15.42 -43.42 15.47
C ALA A 91 13.89 -43.23 15.55
N ALA A 92 13.38 -42.00 15.50
CA ALA A 92 11.94 -41.71 15.56
C ALA A 92 11.27 -41.82 14.17
N CYS A 93 11.99 -41.53 13.08
CA CYS A 93 11.43 -41.60 11.73
C CYS A 93 11.16 -43.04 11.25
N VAL A 94 11.82 -44.06 11.80
CA VAL A 94 11.53 -45.47 11.47
C VAL A 94 10.22 -45.95 12.12
N HIS A 95 9.78 -45.34 13.23
CA HIS A 95 8.58 -45.79 13.95
C HIS A 95 7.27 -45.16 13.45
N VAL A 96 7.34 -44.02 12.76
CA VAL A 96 6.16 -43.32 12.25
C VAL A 96 6.12 -43.36 10.72
N GLY A 97 6.35 -44.54 10.13
CA GLY A 97 5.92 -44.96 8.78
C GLY A 97 5.74 -43.91 7.67
N VAL A 98 6.67 -42.96 7.53
CA VAL A 98 6.61 -41.87 6.53
C VAL A 98 7.81 -41.99 5.59
N LEU A 99 8.02 -43.19 5.06
CA LEU A 99 8.83 -43.47 3.88
C LEU A 99 8.24 -44.77 3.29
N SER A 100 7.57 -44.65 2.14
CA SER A 100 7.41 -45.79 1.23
C SER A 100 8.67 -45.95 0.40
#